data_AF-A0A5J4VWU5-F1
#
_entry.id   AF-A0A5J4VWU5-F1
#
_cell.length_a   1.000
_cell.length_b   1.000
_cell.length_c   1.000
_cell.angle_alpha   90.00
_cell.angle_beta   90.00
_cell.angle_gamma   90.00
#
_symmetry.space_group_name_H-M   'P 1'
#
loop_
_entity.id
_entity.type
_entity.pdbx_description
1 polymer ?
#
loop_
_entity_poly.entity_id
_entity_poly.type
_entity_poly.pdbx_seq_one_letter_code
_entity_poly.pdbx_strand_id
1 'polypeptide(L)'
;MSNNDQTYKKMSILITIPTKIVTYGEIVGVLNDLIEAKAAYDTIVEKHQINQLTSDSKQDILTTIGAENFKMKYPHTVVLFDDAMSIFKNKQLPLFKKLFKNRYPRITYFLCLQDIIGLDANKVQEQYINLTKRQALIVQYSNDGTKIKILDS
;
A
#
# COMPACT_ATOMS: atom_id res chain seq x y z
N MET A 1 16.13 -2.26 11.64
CA MET A 1 15.97 -0.90 11.08
C MET A 1 17.33 -0.42 10.63
N SER A 2 17.49 -0.16 9.33
CA SER A 2 18.79 0.24 8.77
C SER A 2 18.96 1.76 8.86
N ASN A 3 20.17 2.26 8.62
CA ASN A 3 20.47 3.70 8.58
C ASN A 3 19.66 4.48 7.51
N ASN A 4 18.97 3.80 6.59
CA ASN A 4 18.21 4.43 5.50
C ASN A 4 16.85 4.98 5.92
N ASP A 5 16.36 4.68 7.14
CA ASP A 5 15.05 5.15 7.61
C ASP A 5 15.04 6.62 8.09
N GLN A 6 16.14 7.37 7.91
CA GLN A 6 16.24 8.76 8.38
C GLN A 6 15.23 9.69 7.73
N THR A 7 14.94 9.51 6.42
CA THR A 7 13.94 10.32 5.71
C THR A 7 12.55 10.10 6.29
N TYR A 8 12.17 8.83 6.49
CA TYR A 8 10.90 8.50 7.14
C TYR A 8 10.80 9.13 8.53
N LYS A 9 11.82 8.99 9.38
CA LYS A 9 11.80 9.55 10.75
C LYS A 9 11.62 11.06 10.78
N LYS A 10 12.19 11.79 9.81
CA LYS A 10 12.02 13.24 9.70
C LYS A 10 10.63 13.63 9.21
N MET A 11 10.04 12.83 8.31
CA MET A 11 8.74 13.11 7.72
C MET A 11 7.56 12.51 8.49
N SER A 12 7.80 11.54 9.39
CA SER A 12 6.74 10.82 10.11
C SER A 12 5.90 11.75 10.97
N ILE A 13 6.47 12.86 11.44
CA ILE A 13 5.74 13.92 12.16
C ILE A 13 4.61 14.55 11.33
N LEU A 14 4.68 14.45 10.00
CA LEU A 14 3.68 14.97 9.08
C LEU A 14 2.61 13.92 8.74
N ILE A 15 2.83 12.65 9.11
CA ILE A 15 1.91 11.55 8.85
C ILE A 15 0.98 11.43 10.07
N THR A 16 -0.26 11.86 9.89
CA THR A 16 -1.27 11.89 10.97
C THR A 16 -1.99 10.55 11.17
N ILE A 17 -1.82 9.60 10.26
CA ILE A 17 -2.39 8.25 10.36
C ILE A 17 -1.44 7.31 11.09
N PRO A 18 -1.95 6.27 11.79
CA PRO A 18 -1.11 5.25 12.41
C PRO A 18 -0.22 4.56 11.38
N THR A 19 1.05 4.37 11.73
CA THR A 19 2.08 3.81 10.85
C THR A 19 2.75 2.59 11.47
N LYS A 20 3.08 1.61 10.62
CA LYS A 20 3.82 0.41 11.01
C LYS A 20 4.87 0.12 9.94
N ILE A 21 6.14 0.13 10.31
CA ILE A 21 7.24 -0.30 9.45
C ILE A 21 7.36 -1.82 9.56
N VAL A 22 7.43 -2.48 8.42
CA VAL A 22 7.45 -3.96 8.32
C VAL A 22 8.53 -4.37 7.33
N THR A 23 9.25 -5.44 7.63
CA THR A 23 10.24 -5.99 6.69
C THR A 23 9.56 -6.84 5.61
N TYR A 24 10.26 -7.08 4.49
CA TYR A 24 9.79 -7.98 3.44
C TYR A 24 9.52 -9.41 3.94
N GLY A 25 10.23 -9.89 4.96
CA GLY A 25 10.03 -11.23 5.53
C GLY A 25 8.73 -11.36 6.33
N GLU A 26 8.30 -10.28 6.96
CA GLU A 26 7.15 -10.27 7.89
C GLU A 26 5.84 -9.87 7.20
N ILE A 27 5.91 -9.16 6.07
CA ILE A 27 4.76 -8.50 5.45
C ILE A 27 3.61 -9.46 5.10
N VAL A 28 3.91 -10.71 4.75
CA VAL A 28 2.86 -11.69 4.42
C VAL A 28 2.00 -12.00 5.65
N GLY A 29 2.64 -12.22 6.81
CA GLY A 29 1.95 -12.45 8.08
C GLY A 29 1.16 -11.22 8.50
N VAL A 30 1.81 -10.05 8.50
CA VAL A 30 1.14 -8.79 8.86
C VAL A 30 -0.08 -8.50 7.98
N LEU A 31 -0.01 -8.77 6.68
CA LEU A 31 -1.16 -8.63 5.79
C LEU A 31 -2.26 -9.66 6.07
N ASN A 32 -1.94 -10.88 6.52
CA ASN A 32 -2.95 -11.85 6.92
C ASN A 32 -3.70 -11.36 8.15
N ASP A 33 -2.97 -11.02 9.21
CA ASP A 33 -3.54 -10.54 10.47
C ASP A 33 -4.41 -9.31 10.24
N LEU A 34 -3.94 -8.38 9.39
CA LEU A 34 -4.70 -7.19 9.01
C LEU A 34 -6.00 -7.52 8.28
N ILE A 35 -5.98 -8.46 7.34
CA ILE A 35 -7.16 -8.86 6.57
C ILE A 35 -8.19 -9.53 7.50
N GLU A 36 -7.73 -10.42 8.38
CA GLU A 36 -8.58 -11.10 9.35
C GLU A 36 -9.19 -10.11 10.35
N ALA A 37 -8.38 -9.21 10.91
CA ALA A 37 -8.86 -8.17 11.82
C ALA A 37 -9.85 -7.22 11.15
N LYS A 38 -9.65 -6.86 9.87
CA LYS A 38 -10.62 -6.05 9.12
C LYS A 38 -11.93 -6.79 8.87
N ALA A 39 -11.89 -8.08 8.55
CA ALA A 39 -13.09 -8.89 8.38
C ALA A 39 -13.88 -9.02 9.70
N ALA A 40 -13.17 -9.19 10.81
CA ALA A 40 -13.77 -9.17 12.14
C ALA A 40 -14.40 -7.80 12.45
N TYR A 41 -13.66 -6.71 12.20
CA TYR A 41 -14.15 -5.34 12.39
C TYR A 41 -15.45 -5.09 11.60
N ASP A 42 -15.49 -5.45 10.32
CA ASP A 42 -16.67 -5.29 9.47
C ASP A 42 -17.86 -6.07 10.03
N THR A 43 -17.64 -7.34 10.41
CA THR A 43 -18.68 -8.18 11.01
C THR A 43 -19.26 -7.55 12.28
N ILE A 44 -18.40 -6.99 13.12
CA ILE A 44 -18.79 -6.38 14.40
C ILE A 44 -19.62 -5.11 14.18
N VAL A 45 -19.18 -4.26 13.26
CA VAL A 45 -19.86 -3.00 12.93
C VAL A 45 -21.18 -3.26 12.24
N GLU A 46 -21.24 -4.19 11.28
CA GLU A 46 -22.46 -4.54 10.54
C GLU A 46 -23.50 -5.25 11.42
N LYS A 47 -23.07 -6.18 12.30
CA LYS A 47 -23.98 -6.94 13.16
C LYS A 47 -24.31 -6.24 14.47
N HIS A 48 -23.72 -5.07 14.74
CA HIS A 48 -23.84 -4.36 16.02
C HIS A 48 -23.47 -5.22 17.25
N GLN A 49 -22.51 -6.13 17.09
CA GLN A 49 -22.13 -7.12 18.11
C GLN A 49 -20.96 -6.69 19.01
N ILE A 50 -20.63 -5.40 19.05
CA ILE A 50 -19.52 -4.86 19.86
C ILE A 50 -19.62 -5.31 21.33
N ASN A 51 -20.82 -5.40 21.89
CA ASN A 51 -21.02 -5.77 23.30
C ASN A 51 -20.76 -7.26 23.61
N GLN A 52 -20.60 -8.10 22.60
CA GLN A 52 -20.39 -9.55 22.76
C GLN A 52 -18.90 -9.94 22.85
N LEU A 53 -18.00 -8.99 22.59
CA LEU A 53 -16.55 -9.20 22.64
C LEU A 53 -15.98 -8.86 24.01
N THR A 54 -14.99 -9.65 24.44
CA THR A 54 -14.13 -9.30 25.57
C THR A 54 -13.33 -8.04 25.25
N SER A 55 -12.87 -7.36 26.30
CA SER A 55 -12.01 -6.17 26.15
C SER A 55 -10.73 -6.49 25.37
N ASP A 56 -10.13 -7.65 25.62
CA ASP A 56 -8.89 -8.08 24.94
C ASP A 56 -9.12 -8.27 23.44
N SER A 57 -10.18 -8.98 23.04
CA SER A 57 -10.48 -9.17 21.61
C SER A 57 -10.79 -7.86 20.89
N LYS A 58 -11.44 -6.90 21.57
CA LYS A 58 -11.64 -5.55 21.00
C LYS A 58 -10.31 -4.86 20.78
N GLN A 59 -9.44 -4.90 21.79
CA GLN A 59 -8.15 -4.24 21.75
C GLN A 59 -7.26 -4.85 20.67
N ASP A 60 -7.25 -6.17 20.51
CA ASP A 60 -6.49 -6.86 19.48
C ASP A 60 -6.90 -6.44 18.07
N ILE A 61 -8.21 -6.39 17.79
CA ILE A 61 -8.72 -5.95 16.48
C ILE A 61 -8.32 -4.49 16.22
N LEU A 62 -8.60 -3.60 17.18
CA LEU A 62 -8.32 -2.16 17.05
C LEU A 62 -6.83 -1.88 16.88
N THR A 63 -5.98 -2.54 17.66
CA THR A 63 -4.52 -2.42 17.56
C THR A 63 -4.01 -2.91 16.20
N THR A 64 -4.54 -4.04 15.71
CA THR A 64 -4.12 -4.63 14.44
C THR A 64 -4.46 -3.75 13.24
N ILE A 65 -5.66 -3.14 13.23
CA ILE A 65 -6.07 -2.25 12.14
C ILE A 65 -5.59 -0.80 12.29
N GLY A 66 -5.04 -0.44 13.46
CA GLY A 66 -4.64 0.92 13.78
C GLY A 66 -5.83 1.87 13.96
N ALA A 67 -6.86 1.46 14.71
CA ALA A 67 -8.02 2.29 15.03
C ALA A 67 -8.16 2.49 16.54
N GLU A 68 -8.74 3.62 16.96
CA GLU A 68 -8.98 3.92 18.37
C GLU A 68 -10.32 3.36 18.87
N ASN A 69 -11.27 3.15 17.97
CA ASN A 69 -12.62 2.70 18.28
C ASN A 69 -13.33 2.15 17.02
N PHE A 70 -14.51 1.56 17.20
CA PHE A 70 -15.33 0.97 16.13
C PHE A 70 -16.25 1.99 15.41
N LYS A 71 -15.87 3.28 15.33
CA LYS A 71 -16.68 4.32 14.67
C LYS A 71 -16.30 4.56 13.22
N MET A 72 -15.13 4.10 12.78
CA MET A 72 -14.72 4.23 11.38
C MET A 72 -15.62 3.37 10.51
N LYS A 73 -16.31 4.00 9.54
CA LYS A 73 -17.18 3.28 8.60
C LYS A 73 -16.40 2.30 7.73
N TYR A 74 -15.22 2.72 7.25
CA TYR A 74 -14.36 1.91 6.40
C TYR A 74 -12.89 2.10 6.81
N PRO A 75 -12.26 1.16 7.54
CA PRO A 75 -10.85 1.24 7.85
C PRO A 75 -10.03 0.95 6.58
N HIS A 76 -9.55 2.00 5.92
CA HIS A 76 -8.64 1.88 4.78
C HIS A 76 -7.19 1.76 5.24
N THR A 77 -6.38 1.00 4.51
CA THR A 77 -4.94 0.88 4.78
C THR A 77 -4.15 1.19 3.53
N VAL A 78 -3.12 2.02 3.68
CA VAL A 78 -2.14 2.30 2.63
C VAL A 78 -0.89 1.47 2.92
N VAL A 79 -0.41 0.75 1.92
CA VAL A 79 0.84 -0.01 1.98
C VAL A 79 1.78 0.57 0.94
N LEU A 80 2.94 1.07 1.39
CA LEU A 80 4.01 1.57 0.53
C LEU A 80 5.15 0.56 0.53
N PHE A 81 5.46 0.02 -0.64
CA PHE A 81 6.67 -0.78 -0.84
C PHE A 81 7.75 0.11 -1.42
N ASP A 82 8.85 0.24 -0.69
CA ASP A 82 10.08 0.82 -1.20
C ASP A 82 10.93 -0.28 -1.88
N ASP A 83 11.49 0.03 -3.04
CA ASP A 83 12.15 -0.92 -3.95
C ASP A 83 11.41 -2.28 -4.09
N ALA A 84 10.23 -2.24 -4.71
CA ALA A 84 9.35 -3.41 -4.80
C ALA A 84 9.74 -4.41 -5.90
N MET A 85 10.85 -4.21 -6.60
CA MET A 85 11.24 -5.02 -7.77
C MET A 85 11.34 -6.51 -7.46
N SER A 86 11.83 -6.86 -6.27
CA SER A 86 11.98 -8.25 -5.83
C SER A 86 10.66 -9.03 -5.82
N ILE A 87 9.53 -8.37 -5.51
CA ILE A 87 8.20 -8.99 -5.50
C ILE A 87 7.81 -9.50 -6.89
N PHE A 88 8.19 -8.76 -7.93
CA PHE A 88 7.82 -9.04 -9.32
C PHE A 88 8.70 -10.10 -9.99
N LYS A 89 9.87 -10.41 -9.42
CA LYS A 89 10.79 -11.43 -9.94
C LYS A 89 10.24 -12.85 -9.81
N ASN A 90 9.33 -13.09 -8.86
CA ASN A 90 8.75 -14.41 -8.64
C ASN A 90 7.22 -14.34 -8.46
N LYS A 91 6.50 -14.66 -9.54
CA LYS A 91 5.02 -14.68 -9.58
C LYS A 91 4.38 -15.71 -8.63
N GLN A 92 5.14 -16.68 -8.13
CA GLN A 92 4.64 -17.66 -7.16
C GLN A 92 4.68 -17.13 -5.72
N LEU A 93 5.35 -16.01 -5.45
CA LEU A 93 5.39 -15.41 -4.13
C LEU A 93 3.96 -15.14 -3.60
N PRO A 94 3.64 -15.54 -2.36
CA PRO A 94 2.35 -15.23 -1.74
C PRO A 94 2.05 -13.73 -1.77
N LEU A 95 3.07 -12.90 -1.58
CA LEU A 95 2.97 -11.44 -1.63
C LEU A 95 2.54 -10.94 -3.02
N PHE A 96 3.12 -11.48 -4.10
CA PHE A 96 2.73 -11.13 -5.47
C PHE A 96 1.25 -11.42 -5.71
N LYS A 97 0.77 -12.60 -5.32
CA LYS A 97 -0.65 -12.99 -5.46
C LYS A 97 -1.58 -12.07 -4.65
N LYS A 98 -1.14 -11.58 -3.49
CA LYS A 98 -1.90 -10.68 -2.61
C LYS A 98 -2.13 -9.29 -3.23
N LEU A 99 -1.17 -8.77 -4.00
CA LEU A 99 -1.32 -7.47 -4.68
C LEU A 99 -2.60 -7.39 -5.54
N PHE A 100 -3.06 -8.52 -6.09
CA PHE A 100 -4.24 -8.58 -6.95
C PHE A 100 -5.55 -8.91 -6.22
N LYS A 101 -5.49 -9.38 -4.97
CA LYS A 101 -6.66 -9.90 -4.23
C LYS A 101 -7.16 -8.98 -3.11
N ASN A 102 -6.39 -7.95 -2.76
CA ASN A 102 -6.60 -7.17 -1.54
C ASN A 102 -7.44 -5.89 -1.72
N ARG A 103 -8.19 -5.77 -2.83
CA ARG A 103 -9.18 -4.70 -3.00
C ARG A 103 -10.36 -4.83 -2.03
N TYR A 104 -10.84 -6.06 -1.78
CA TYR A 104 -11.94 -6.34 -0.86
C TYR A 104 -11.66 -5.88 0.60
N PRO A 105 -10.49 -6.20 1.21
CA PRO A 105 -10.12 -5.70 2.53
C PRO A 105 -9.72 -4.21 2.55
N ARG A 106 -9.99 -3.44 1.50
CA ARG A 106 -9.74 -1.98 1.43
C ARG A 106 -8.28 -1.59 1.68
N ILE A 107 -7.37 -2.34 1.06
CA ILE A 107 -5.93 -2.06 1.09
C ILE A 107 -5.51 -1.47 -0.27
N THR A 108 -4.83 -0.33 -0.23
CA THR A 108 -4.27 0.35 -1.40
C THR A 108 -2.75 0.24 -1.38
N TYR A 109 -2.18 -0.24 -2.47
CA TYR A 109 -0.74 -0.43 -2.62
C TYR A 109 -0.11 0.69 -3.44
N PHE A 110 0.97 1.26 -2.93
CA PHE A 110 1.91 2.09 -3.68
C PHE A 110 3.22 1.33 -3.80
N LEU A 111 3.67 1.14 -5.03
CA LEU A 111 4.85 0.35 -5.35
C LEU A 111 5.90 1.27 -5.95
N CYS A 112 6.95 1.58 -5.19
CA CYS A 112 8.11 2.29 -5.70
C CYS A 112 9.00 1.28 -6.42
N LEU A 113 9.05 1.38 -7.75
CA LEU A 113 9.90 0.52 -8.59
C LEU A 113 11.14 1.32 -9.00
N GLN A 114 12.31 0.83 -8.60
CA GLN A 114 13.59 1.29 -9.14
C GLN A 114 13.90 0.40 -10.35
N ASP A 115 14.20 0.98 -11.51
CA ASP A 115 14.38 0.27 -12.79
C ASP A 115 13.12 -0.45 -13.32
N ILE A 116 12.19 0.32 -13.91
CA ILE A 116 11.12 -0.26 -14.72
C ILE A 116 11.75 -0.91 -15.97
N ILE A 117 12.03 -2.22 -15.90
CA ILE A 117 12.59 -3.01 -17.00
C ILE A 117 11.65 -2.90 -18.21
N GLY A 118 12.17 -2.39 -19.34
CA GLY A 118 11.42 -2.17 -20.58
C GLY A 118 10.86 -0.75 -20.76
N LEU A 119 11.13 0.15 -19.82
CA LEU A 119 11.01 1.59 -20.03
C LEU A 119 12.32 2.09 -20.67
N ASP A 120 12.24 2.67 -21.86
CA ASP A 120 13.38 3.44 -22.39
C ASP A 120 13.54 4.69 -21.51
N ALA A 121 14.45 4.60 -20.55
CA ALA A 121 14.67 5.64 -19.55
C ALA A 121 15.03 6.98 -20.20
N ASN A 122 15.79 6.97 -21.30
CA ASN A 122 16.17 8.19 -22.02
C ASN A 122 14.94 8.85 -22.65
N LYS A 123 14.07 8.06 -23.30
CA LYS A 123 12.83 8.55 -23.92
C LYS A 123 11.86 9.13 -22.89
N VAL A 124 11.75 8.51 -21.71
CA VAL A 124 10.90 9.02 -20.62
C VAL A 124 11.50 10.25 -19.98
N GLN A 125 12.82 10.28 -19.76
CA GLN A 125 13.52 11.41 -19.19
C GLN A 125 13.42 12.65 -20.08
N GLU A 126 13.59 12.52 -21.39
CA GLU A 126 13.43 13.61 -22.36
C GLU A 126 12.05 14.27 -22.29
N GLN A 127 11.00 13.47 -22.12
CA GLN A 127 9.63 14.00 -21.98
C GLN A 127 9.41 14.60 -20.58
N TYR A 128 9.95 13.97 -19.55
CA TYR A 128 9.77 14.38 -18.16
C TYR A 128 10.38 15.76 -17.85
N ILE A 129 11.59 16.04 -18.34
CA ILE A 129 12.27 17.32 -18.06
C ILE A 129 11.53 18.53 -18.65
N ASN A 130 10.64 18.29 -19.63
CA ASN A 130 9.88 19.32 -20.32
C ASN A 130 8.48 19.54 -19.73
N LEU A 131 8.09 18.79 -18.70
CA LEU A 131 6.79 18.95 -18.05
C LEU A 131 6.71 20.26 -17.27
N THR A 132 5.59 20.96 -17.41
CA THR A 132 5.23 22.05 -16.52
C THR A 132 4.61 21.53 -15.22
N LYS A 133 4.51 22.38 -14.18
CA LYS A 133 3.94 22.01 -12.88
C LYS A 133 2.48 21.51 -12.92
N ARG A 134 1.78 21.69 -14.04
CA ARG A 134 0.38 21.26 -14.24
C ARG A 134 0.26 20.06 -15.18
N GLN A 135 1.37 19.43 -15.53
CA GLN A 135 1.39 18.32 -16.47
C GLN A 135 1.84 17.04 -15.78
N ALA A 136 1.22 15.94 -16.18
CA ALA A 136 1.58 14.60 -15.75
C ALA A 136 1.99 13.75 -16.95
N LEU A 137 3.08 12.99 -16.81
CA LEU A 137 3.47 12.01 -17.82
C LEU A 137 2.76 10.68 -17.54
N ILE A 138 1.98 10.22 -18.50
CA ILE A 138 1.34 8.91 -18.46
C ILE A 138 2.11 7.97 -19.37
N VAL A 139 2.63 6.89 -18.79
CA VAL A 139 3.23 5.78 -19.55
C VAL A 139 2.28 4.59 -19.53
N GLN A 140 1.85 4.15 -20.70
CA GLN A 140 0.94 3.03 -20.90
C GLN A 140 1.67 1.90 -21.64
N TYR A 141 1.60 0.69 -21.10
CA TYR A 141 2.10 -0.51 -21.76
C TYR A 141 0.98 -1.23 -22.51
N SER A 142 1.18 -1.55 -23.79
CA SER A 142 0.32 -2.45 -24.55
C SER A 142 1.15 -3.48 -25.33
N ASN A 143 0.50 -4.49 -25.90
CA ASN A 143 1.16 -5.48 -26.74
C ASN A 143 1.86 -4.85 -27.97
N ASP A 144 1.42 -3.66 -28.38
CA ASP A 144 2.00 -2.87 -29.48
C ASP A 144 3.19 -1.97 -29.05
N GLY A 145 3.62 -2.08 -27.78
CA GLY A 145 4.72 -1.31 -27.22
C GLY A 145 4.30 -0.25 -26.17
N THR A 146 5.28 0.56 -25.76
CA THR A 146 5.11 1.60 -24.73
C THR A 146 4.62 2.90 -25.34
N LYS A 147 3.44 3.38 -24.91
CA LYS A 147 2.88 4.69 -25.28
C LYS A 147 3.13 5.69 -24.17
N ILE A 148 3.67 6.85 -24.51
CA ILE A 148 3.90 7.97 -23.59
C ILE A 148 2.95 9.09 -23.99
N LYS A 149 2.24 9.67 -23.02
CA LYS A 149 1.32 10.80 -23.21
C LYS A 149 1.52 11.83 -22.12
N ILE A 150 1.38 13.10 -22.45
CA ILE A 150 1.30 14.17 -21.47
C ILE A 150 -0.18 14.43 -21.20
N LEU A 151 -0.55 14.45 -19.93
CA LEU A 151 -1.86 14.88 -19.46
C LEU A 151 -1.74 16.28 -18.89
N ASP A 152 -2.52 17.21 -19.42
CA ASP A 152 -2.68 18.54 -18.85
C ASP A 152 -3.74 18.48 -17.72
N SER A 153 -3.45 19.16 -16.61
CA SER A 153 -4.36 19.36 -15.47
C SER A 153 -5.20 20.62 -15.61
#